data_AF-A0A519WEZ5-F1
#
_entry.id   AF-A0A519WEZ5-F1
#
_cell.length_a   1.000
_cell.length_b   1.000
_cell.length_c   1.000
_cell.angle_alpha   90.00
_cell.angle_beta   90.00
_cell.angle_gamma   90.00
#
_symmetry.space_group_name_H-M   'P 1'
#
loop_
_entity.id
_entity.type
_entity.pdbx_description
1 polymer ?
#
loop_
_entity_poly.entity_id
_entity_poly.type
_entity_poly.pdbx_seq_one_letter_code
_entity_poly.pdbx_strand_id
1 'polypeptide(L)'
;MKQIKITYCKIPLESIPFHELPSLSDRELTHVFCSSIPLLEFMGMEVNLLSVYNIFNAEINSPNDLQSAELLFGEVISESLPLRGKSKCVKLGNLEREISAKDLPDLRYNAGSNWYYLSNGRYVAMNGIPSEHKKVRHLEGISIYGENIIRLRIVVELLKKNVKVGKLTLSAEEYLQIGFKVLRSDPSLLRATDSMIWNGVHNWIPQMLSIPVYAEIPEHLRGRVLAK
;
A
#
# COMPACT_ATOMS: atom_id res chain seq x y z
N MET A 1 1.78 -14.75 -22.64
CA MET A 1 2.58 -14.43 -21.44
C MET A 1 3.60 -13.37 -21.83
N LYS A 2 4.10 -12.57 -20.89
CA LYS A 2 5.05 -11.47 -21.15
C LYS A 2 6.20 -11.53 -20.16
N GLN A 3 7.41 -11.26 -20.62
CA GLN A 3 8.57 -11.12 -19.76
C GLN A 3 8.54 -9.72 -19.13
N ILE A 4 8.20 -9.65 -17.84
CA ILE A 4 8.05 -8.39 -17.11
C ILE A 4 9.18 -8.22 -16.12
N LYS A 5 9.70 -7.00 -16.07
CA LYS A 5 10.74 -6.60 -15.14
C LYS A 5 10.13 -6.09 -13.84
N ILE A 6 10.16 -6.93 -12.80
CA ILE A 6 9.75 -6.55 -11.44
C ILE A 6 10.87 -5.71 -10.84
N THR A 7 10.56 -4.49 -10.43
CA THR A 7 11.52 -3.60 -9.77
C THR A 7 11.42 -3.73 -8.26
N TYR A 8 12.55 -3.94 -7.59
CA TYR A 8 12.62 -3.93 -6.13
C TYR A 8 13.28 -2.66 -5.64
N CYS A 9 12.69 -2.04 -4.62
CA CYS A 9 13.15 -0.76 -4.10
C CYS A 9 12.89 -0.60 -2.60
N LYS A 10 13.53 0.41 -2.02
CA LYS A 10 13.27 0.91 -0.68
C LYS A 10 12.53 2.24 -0.79
N ILE A 11 11.36 2.35 -0.18
CA ILE A 11 10.65 3.62 -0.02
C ILE A 11 11.18 4.30 1.26
N PRO A 12 11.67 5.55 1.16
CA PRO A 12 12.12 6.32 2.32
C PRO A 12 10.96 6.68 3.24
N LEU A 13 11.18 6.53 4.55
CA LEU A 13 10.21 6.82 5.62
C LEU A 13 10.66 7.97 6.52
N GLU A 14 11.77 8.64 6.22
CA GLU A 14 12.37 9.69 7.06
C GLU A 14 11.47 10.92 7.25
N SER A 15 10.53 11.14 6.34
CA SER A 15 9.53 12.21 6.48
C SER A 15 8.43 11.88 7.48
N ILE A 16 8.31 10.63 7.91
CA ILE A 16 7.29 10.22 8.87
C ILE A 16 7.77 10.60 10.28
N PRO A 17 6.99 11.36 11.06
CA PRO A 17 7.40 11.80 12.39
C PRO A 17 7.20 10.68 13.43
N PHE A 18 7.85 9.52 13.26
CA PHE A 18 7.63 8.34 14.11
C PHE A 18 7.77 8.63 15.61
N HIS A 19 8.73 9.48 15.98
CA HIS A 19 8.95 9.93 17.36
C HIS A 19 7.74 10.62 18.00
N GLU A 20 6.84 11.21 17.21
CA GLU A 20 5.58 11.81 17.68
C GLU A 20 4.39 10.84 17.68
N LEU A 21 4.56 9.63 17.15
CA LEU A 21 3.47 8.68 16.97
C LEU A 21 3.41 7.67 18.13
N PRO A 22 2.25 7.52 18.78
CA PRO A 22 2.09 6.56 19.87
C PRO A 22 2.53 5.15 19.45
N SER A 23 3.26 4.45 20.33
CA SER A 23 3.80 3.08 20.14
C SER A 23 4.79 2.86 19.00
N LEU A 24 5.09 3.90 18.22
CA LEU A 24 6.07 3.87 17.13
C LEU A 24 7.27 4.78 17.41
N SER A 25 7.27 5.51 18.54
CA SER A 25 8.28 6.50 18.92
C SER A 25 9.70 5.98 18.98
N ASP A 26 9.87 4.75 19.46
CA ASP A 26 11.18 4.16 19.72
C ASP A 26 11.73 3.41 18.50
N ARG A 27 11.11 3.59 17.33
CA ARG A 27 11.47 2.85 16.11
C ARG A 27 12.24 3.73 15.14
N GLU A 28 13.47 3.33 14.85
CA GLU A 28 14.31 3.91 13.80
C GLU A 28 13.97 3.33 12.41
N LEU A 29 12.72 3.49 11.98
CA LEU A 29 12.29 3.03 10.65
C LEU A 29 12.71 4.05 9.59
N THR A 30 13.78 3.72 8.86
CA THR A 30 14.29 4.58 7.78
C THR A 30 13.66 4.26 6.43
N HIS A 31 13.29 3.00 6.20
CA HIS A 31 12.75 2.57 4.91
C HIS A 31 11.80 1.38 5.03
N VAL A 32 10.99 1.17 3.99
CA VAL A 32 10.26 -0.08 3.75
C VAL A 32 10.64 -0.66 2.40
N PHE A 33 10.68 -1.99 2.30
CA PHE A 33 10.92 -2.68 1.05
C PHE A 33 9.65 -2.81 0.24
N CYS A 34 9.76 -2.65 -1.07
CA CYS A 34 8.65 -2.79 -2.01
C CYS A 34 9.08 -3.47 -3.30
N SER A 35 8.10 -4.06 -3.99
CA SER A 35 8.20 -4.49 -5.37
C SER A 35 7.18 -3.77 -6.22
N SER A 36 7.54 -3.45 -7.45
CA SER A 36 6.70 -2.74 -8.40
C SER A 36 6.69 -3.47 -9.74
N ILE A 37 5.48 -3.70 -10.26
CA ILE A 37 5.23 -4.33 -11.55
C ILE A 37 4.54 -3.30 -12.46
N PRO A 38 5.14 -2.92 -13.59
CA PRO A 38 4.52 -1.99 -14.51
C PRO A 38 3.30 -2.64 -15.18
N LEU A 39 2.18 -1.92 -15.20
CA LEU A 39 0.92 -2.40 -15.79
C LEU A 39 0.69 -1.89 -17.23
N LEU A 40 1.57 -1.03 -17.74
CA LEU A 40 1.47 -0.44 -19.08
C LEU A 40 1.30 -1.50 -20.17
N GLU A 41 2.07 -2.58 -20.10
CA GLU A 41 2.01 -3.64 -21.11
C GLU A 41 0.72 -4.45 -21.08
N PHE A 42 -0.04 -4.41 -19.99
CA PHE A 42 -1.25 -5.21 -19.83
C PHE A 42 -2.53 -4.39 -20.01
N MET A 43 -2.49 -3.13 -19.57
CA MET A 43 -3.67 -2.27 -19.48
C MET A 43 -3.55 -0.97 -20.28
N GLY A 44 -2.38 -0.69 -20.87
CA GLY A 44 -2.13 0.58 -21.56
C GLY A 44 -2.06 1.80 -20.62
N MET A 45 -1.93 1.59 -19.31
CA MET A 45 -1.89 2.64 -18.29
C MET A 45 -0.50 2.75 -17.66
N GLU A 46 0.00 3.96 -17.49
CA GLU A 46 1.30 4.25 -16.85
C GLU A 46 1.23 4.18 -15.31
N VAL A 47 0.73 3.07 -14.79
CA VAL A 47 0.63 2.77 -13.36
C VAL A 47 1.35 1.47 -13.03
N ASN A 48 1.55 1.22 -11.74
CA ASN A 48 2.23 0.04 -11.24
C ASN A 48 1.35 -0.71 -10.24
N LEU A 49 1.52 -2.02 -10.19
CA LEU A 49 1.09 -2.83 -9.06
C LEU A 49 2.23 -2.88 -8.05
N LEU A 50 1.99 -2.30 -6.88
CA LEU A 50 2.97 -2.15 -5.82
C LEU A 50 2.66 -3.09 -4.66
N SER A 51 3.64 -3.89 -4.26
CA SER A 51 3.59 -4.72 -3.05
C SER A 51 4.53 -4.10 -2.00
N VAL A 52 4.03 -3.85 -0.79
CA VAL A 52 4.81 -3.31 0.33
C VAL A 52 5.05 -4.41 1.35
N TYR A 53 6.32 -4.69 1.65
CA TYR A 53 6.69 -5.81 2.52
C TYR A 53 6.63 -5.42 4.00
N ASN A 54 6.36 -6.41 4.86
CA ASN A 54 6.31 -6.21 6.30
C ASN A 54 7.70 -5.84 6.83
N ILE A 55 7.78 -4.68 7.48
CA ILE A 55 9.03 -4.12 8.04
C ILE A 55 9.61 -4.91 9.22
N PHE A 56 8.87 -5.88 9.78
CA PHE A 56 9.33 -6.69 10.92
C PHE A 56 9.80 -8.09 10.53
N ASN A 57 9.78 -8.43 9.25
CA ASN A 57 10.38 -9.70 8.81
C ASN A 57 11.90 -9.56 8.83
N ALA A 58 12.61 -10.67 9.10
CA ALA A 58 14.06 -10.74 9.24
C ALA A 58 14.82 -10.07 8.07
N GLU A 59 16.07 -9.67 8.31
CA GLU A 59 16.89 -8.82 7.44
C GLU A 59 16.74 -9.11 5.94
N ILE A 60 16.08 -8.19 5.24
CA ILE A 60 15.97 -8.20 3.78
C ILE A 60 17.24 -7.54 3.22
N ASN A 61 18.19 -8.35 2.75
CA ASN A 61 19.46 -7.88 2.21
C ASN A 61 19.47 -7.88 0.67
N SER A 62 18.57 -8.65 0.03
CA SER A 62 18.49 -8.84 -1.41
C SER A 62 17.04 -9.01 -1.90
N PRO A 63 16.78 -8.84 -3.22
CA PRO A 63 15.47 -9.16 -3.81
C PRO A 63 15.02 -10.62 -3.59
N ASN A 64 15.95 -11.55 -3.40
CA ASN A 64 15.61 -12.97 -3.18
C ASN A 64 14.99 -13.20 -1.80
N ASP A 65 15.39 -12.43 -0.79
CA ASP A 65 14.85 -12.54 0.58
C ASP A 65 13.37 -12.14 0.64
N LEU A 66 12.90 -11.38 -0.35
CA LEU A 66 11.51 -10.92 -0.47
C LEU A 66 10.54 -11.98 -0.96
N GLN A 67 11.02 -13.09 -1.54
CA GLN A 67 10.14 -14.14 -2.05
C GLN A 67 9.35 -14.83 -0.93
N SER A 68 9.94 -14.99 0.25
CA SER A 68 9.26 -15.54 1.44
C SER A 68 8.61 -14.47 2.32
N ALA A 69 8.91 -13.19 2.10
CA ALA A 69 8.46 -12.12 3.00
C ALA A 69 6.95 -11.91 2.93
N GLU A 70 6.30 -11.79 4.09
CA GLU A 70 4.91 -11.32 4.15
C GLU A 70 4.80 -9.85 3.73
N LEU A 71 3.67 -9.50 3.10
CA LEU A 71 3.33 -8.12 2.83
C LEU A 71 2.83 -7.42 4.10
N LEU A 72 3.09 -6.11 4.20
CA LEU A 72 2.53 -5.26 5.26
C LEU A 72 1.03 -5.08 5.05
N PHE A 73 0.63 -4.86 3.80
CA PHE A 73 -0.74 -4.83 3.30
C PHE A 73 -0.79 -5.45 1.89
N GLY A 74 -1.99 -5.72 1.36
CA GLY A 74 -2.15 -6.26 0.00
C GLY A 74 -1.53 -5.38 -1.09
N GLU A 75 -1.50 -5.87 -2.32
CA GLU A 75 -0.98 -5.06 -3.44
C GLU A 75 -1.92 -3.90 -3.77
N VAL A 76 -1.35 -2.74 -4.12
CA VAL A 76 -2.09 -1.52 -4.45
C VAL A 76 -1.69 -1.01 -5.83
N ILE A 77 -2.57 -0.26 -6.47
CA ILE A 77 -2.23 0.45 -7.71
C ILE A 77 -1.59 1.77 -7.33
N SER A 78 -0.39 2.03 -7.84
CA SER A 78 0.34 3.25 -7.56
C SER A 78 0.78 3.96 -8.83
N GLU A 79 1.02 5.25 -8.68
CA GLU A 79 1.87 5.98 -9.63
C GLU A 79 3.28 5.37 -9.66
N SER A 80 4.09 5.82 -10.62
CA SER A 80 5.51 5.45 -10.66
C SER A 80 6.25 6.03 -9.47
N LEU A 81 6.97 5.17 -8.75
CA LEU A 81 7.78 5.58 -7.61
C LEU A 81 8.88 6.58 -8.04
N PRO A 82 9.10 7.67 -7.29
CA PRO A 82 10.06 8.68 -7.67
C PRO A 82 11.49 8.13 -7.55
N LEU A 83 12.26 8.18 -8.64
CA LEU A 83 13.68 7.80 -8.66
C LEU A 83 14.62 9.00 -8.45
N ARG A 84 14.08 10.21 -8.32
CA ARG A 84 14.82 11.48 -8.18
C ARG A 84 14.18 12.34 -7.10
N GLY A 85 14.95 13.30 -6.57
CA GLY A 85 14.51 14.20 -5.50
C GLY A 85 14.87 13.71 -4.09
N LYS A 86 14.41 14.44 -3.07
CA LYS A 86 14.70 14.16 -1.65
C LYS A 86 13.99 12.90 -1.15
N SER A 87 12.79 12.63 -1.64
CA SER A 87 12.00 11.44 -1.31
C SER A 87 12.24 10.28 -2.27
N LYS A 88 13.39 10.24 -2.97
CA LYS A 88 13.63 9.20 -3.99
C LYS A 88 13.65 7.80 -3.39
N CYS A 89 12.99 6.87 -4.05
CA CYS A 89 13.11 5.45 -3.76
C CYS A 89 14.51 4.95 -4.15
N VAL A 90 15.09 4.10 -3.30
CA VAL A 90 16.39 3.46 -3.57
C VAL A 90 16.16 2.14 -4.28
N LYS A 91 16.58 2.06 -5.54
CA LYS A 91 16.47 0.84 -6.33
C LYS A 91 17.46 -0.22 -5.83
N LEU A 92 16.96 -1.42 -5.55
CA LEU A 92 17.78 -2.57 -5.11
C LEU A 92 18.15 -3.48 -6.28
N GLY A 93 17.26 -3.59 -7.27
CA GLY A 93 17.50 -4.45 -8.41
C GLY A 93 16.22 -4.70 -9.19
N ASN A 94 16.30 -5.63 -10.12
CA ASN A 94 15.12 -6.14 -10.82
C ASN A 94 15.25 -7.65 -10.98
N LEU A 95 14.11 -8.32 -11.03
CA LEU A 95 14.01 -9.69 -11.48
C LEU A 95 13.06 -9.73 -12.66
N GLU A 96 13.43 -10.46 -13.69
CA GLU A 96 12.50 -10.72 -14.78
C GLU A 96 11.65 -11.94 -14.45
N ARG A 97 10.35 -11.84 -14.71
CA ARG A 97 9.41 -12.94 -14.55
C ARG A 97 8.44 -12.99 -15.70
N GLU A 98 8.05 -14.20 -16.04
CA GLU A 98 7.02 -14.43 -17.03
C GLU A 98 5.64 -14.26 -16.36
N ILE A 99 4.92 -13.21 -16.74
CA ILE A 99 3.62 -12.84 -16.18
C ILE A 99 2.59 -12.82 -17.32
N SER A 100 1.45 -13.46 -17.12
CA SER A 100 0.29 -13.35 -18.00
C SER A 100 -0.71 -12.34 -17.46
N ALA A 101 -1.59 -11.84 -18.34
CA ALA A 101 -2.71 -11.00 -17.91
C ALA A 101 -3.63 -11.69 -16.89
N LYS A 102 -3.63 -13.03 -16.84
CA LYS A 102 -4.41 -13.81 -15.86
C LYS A 102 -3.76 -13.86 -14.48
N ASP A 103 -2.46 -13.58 -14.39
CA ASP A 103 -1.75 -13.49 -13.12
C ASP A 103 -1.99 -12.15 -12.45
N LEU A 104 -2.22 -11.10 -13.24
CA LEU A 104 -2.51 -9.76 -12.73
C LEU A 104 -3.92 -9.66 -12.15
N PRO A 105 -4.14 -8.70 -11.24
CA PRO A 105 -5.49 -8.26 -10.94
C PRO A 105 -6.18 -7.81 -12.23
N ASP A 106 -7.34 -8.39 -12.52
CA ASP A 106 -8.18 -7.98 -13.65
C ASP A 106 -8.78 -6.60 -13.29
N LEU A 107 -8.23 -5.57 -13.92
CA LEU A 107 -8.53 -4.17 -13.67
C LEU A 107 -9.15 -3.62 -14.94
N ARG A 108 -10.46 -3.43 -14.95
CA ARG A 108 -11.15 -2.77 -16.07
C ARG A 108 -11.38 -1.31 -15.74
N TYR A 109 -10.69 -0.43 -16.48
CA TYR A 109 -10.93 1.01 -16.45
C TYR A 109 -12.10 1.36 -17.37
N ASN A 110 -13.09 2.08 -16.84
CA ASN A 110 -14.07 2.79 -17.65
C ASN A 110 -14.15 4.23 -17.15
N ALA A 111 -13.93 5.20 -18.04
CA ALA A 111 -13.79 6.63 -17.75
C ALA A 111 -15.08 7.31 -17.22
N GLY A 112 -16.08 6.53 -16.80
CA GLY A 112 -17.44 6.99 -16.54
C GLY A 112 -17.89 7.02 -15.08
N SER A 113 -17.49 6.08 -14.20
CA SER A 113 -17.82 6.16 -12.75
C SER A 113 -17.46 4.99 -11.84
N ASN A 114 -17.02 3.81 -12.28
CA ASN A 114 -16.77 2.68 -11.36
C ASN A 114 -15.70 1.70 -11.87
N TRP A 115 -14.86 1.17 -10.97
CA TRP A 115 -13.67 0.35 -11.25
C TRP A 115 -13.72 -1.06 -10.59
N TYR A 116 -14.05 -2.21 -11.22
CA TYR A 116 -13.92 -3.54 -10.54
C TYR A 116 -13.84 -4.80 -11.47
N TYR A 117 -13.03 -5.83 -11.13
CA TYR A 117 -13.36 -7.28 -10.83
C TYR A 117 -12.22 -8.32 -11.11
N LEU A 118 -12.03 -9.38 -10.28
CA LEU A 118 -11.16 -10.57 -10.52
C LEU A 118 -11.89 -11.94 -10.47
N SER A 119 -11.64 -12.87 -11.42
CA SER A 119 -12.16 -14.27 -11.38
C SER A 119 -11.08 -15.35 -11.17
N ASN A 120 -11.44 -16.43 -10.44
CA ASN A 120 -10.65 -17.63 -10.04
C ASN A 120 -9.65 -17.50 -8.88
N GLY A 121 -9.93 -16.61 -7.92
CA GLY A 121 -9.25 -16.52 -6.62
C GLY A 121 -9.86 -15.45 -5.70
N ARG A 122 -10.54 -14.46 -6.32
CA ARG A 122 -11.56 -13.49 -5.85
C ARG A 122 -11.04 -12.42 -4.85
N TYR A 123 -11.30 -11.12 -5.08
CA TYR A 123 -12.60 -10.46 -4.77
C TYR A 123 -12.97 -9.15 -5.52
N VAL A 124 -14.23 -8.73 -5.30
CA VAL A 124 -15.14 -7.79 -6.03
C VAL A 124 -15.26 -6.42 -5.32
N ALA A 125 -15.71 -5.33 -5.97
CA ALA A 125 -16.51 -4.29 -5.25
C ALA A 125 -17.31 -3.27 -6.10
N MET A 126 -18.20 -3.58 -7.06
CA MET A 126 -19.08 -2.51 -7.59
C MET A 126 -19.86 -1.80 -6.47
N ASN A 127 -19.82 -0.46 -6.47
CA ASN A 127 -20.54 0.42 -5.55
C ASN A 127 -21.91 -0.20 -5.16
N GLY A 128 -22.10 -0.52 -3.87
CA GLY A 128 -23.45 -0.58 -3.29
C GLY A 128 -24.05 -1.89 -2.78
N ILE A 129 -23.29 -2.90 -2.29
CA ILE A 129 -23.91 -3.95 -1.45
C ILE A 129 -23.11 -4.23 -0.15
N PRO A 130 -23.57 -3.71 1.01
CA PRO A 130 -22.94 -3.93 2.33
C PRO A 130 -22.72 -5.40 2.73
N SER A 131 -23.51 -6.34 2.21
CA SER A 131 -23.36 -7.77 2.50
C SER A 131 -22.12 -8.42 1.89
N GLU A 132 -21.48 -7.79 0.89
CA GLU A 132 -20.27 -8.29 0.23
C GLU A 132 -18.97 -7.75 0.88
N HIS A 133 -19.03 -6.72 1.73
CA HIS A 133 -17.86 -6.15 2.43
C HIS A 133 -17.08 -7.19 3.26
N LYS A 134 -17.75 -8.22 3.79
CA LYS A 134 -17.09 -9.29 4.55
C LYS A 134 -16.13 -10.12 3.70
N LYS A 135 -16.34 -10.14 2.37
CA LYS A 135 -15.61 -10.96 1.42
C LYS A 135 -14.34 -10.27 0.89
N VAL A 136 -14.28 -8.94 0.87
CA VAL A 136 -13.33 -8.18 0.02
C VAL A 136 -12.37 -7.30 0.83
N ARG A 137 -12.21 -7.67 2.09
CA ARG A 137 -11.57 -6.92 3.17
C ARG A 137 -10.13 -6.47 2.92
N HIS A 138 -9.40 -6.99 1.95
CA HIS A 138 -7.97 -6.73 1.77
C HIS A 138 -7.61 -5.58 0.81
N LEU A 139 -8.58 -5.02 0.06
CA LEU A 139 -8.34 -3.98 -0.94
C LEU A 139 -8.91 -2.62 -0.51
N GLU A 140 -8.07 -1.59 -0.56
CA GLU A 140 -8.44 -0.22 -0.22
C GLU A 140 -8.93 0.56 -1.44
N GLY A 141 -10.24 0.51 -1.66
CA GLY A 141 -10.91 1.42 -2.59
C GLY A 141 -10.40 1.35 -4.03
N ILE A 142 -10.74 2.38 -4.81
CA ILE A 142 -10.56 2.48 -6.27
C ILE A 142 -9.49 3.51 -6.67
N SER A 143 -8.59 3.82 -5.74
CA SER A 143 -7.72 4.98 -5.84
C SER A 143 -6.32 4.59 -6.30
N ILE A 144 -5.71 5.43 -7.15
CA ILE A 144 -4.30 5.32 -7.49
C ILE A 144 -3.49 5.98 -6.37
N TYR A 145 -2.56 5.23 -5.79
CA TYR A 145 -1.78 5.67 -4.66
C TYR A 145 -0.59 6.52 -5.12
N GLY A 146 -0.57 7.75 -4.63
CA GLY A 146 0.66 8.53 -4.56
C GLY A 146 1.56 8.01 -3.44
N GLU A 147 2.85 8.38 -3.50
CA GLU A 147 3.85 7.97 -2.52
C GLU A 147 3.51 8.40 -1.08
N ASN A 148 3.00 9.62 -0.93
CA ASN A 148 2.50 10.16 0.34
C ASN A 148 1.38 9.28 0.95
N ILE A 149 0.49 8.75 0.11
CA ILE A 149 -0.60 7.87 0.56
C ILE A 149 -0.05 6.48 0.93
N ILE A 150 0.97 5.98 0.21
CA ILE A 150 1.67 4.74 0.59
C ILE A 150 2.30 4.89 1.98
N ARG A 151 2.99 6.00 2.26
CA ARG A 151 3.54 6.31 3.58
C ARG A 151 2.47 6.37 4.66
N LEU A 152 1.35 7.06 4.39
CA LEU A 152 0.21 7.09 5.29
C LEU A 152 -0.32 5.68 5.59
N ARG A 153 -0.51 4.87 4.54
CA ARG A 153 -0.99 3.48 4.67
C ARG A 153 -0.06 2.63 5.53
N ILE A 154 1.27 2.77 5.35
CA ILE A 154 2.26 2.09 6.19
C ILE A 154 2.02 2.43 7.67
N VAL A 155 1.94 3.72 8.01
CA VAL A 155 1.71 4.15 9.40
C VAL A 155 0.43 3.55 9.97
N VAL A 156 -0.68 3.65 9.22
CA VAL A 156 -1.98 3.14 9.67
C VAL A 156 -1.93 1.63 9.92
N GLU A 157 -1.30 0.85 9.05
CA GLU A 157 -1.14 -0.60 9.26
C GLU A 157 -0.28 -0.95 10.47
N LEU A 158 0.78 -0.19 10.74
CA LEU A 158 1.61 -0.39 11.93
C LEU A 158 0.84 -0.09 13.22
N LEU A 159 0.04 0.97 13.23
CA LEU A 159 -0.81 1.32 14.37
C LEU A 159 -1.91 0.29 14.57
N LYS A 160 -2.58 -0.17 13.50
CA LYS A 160 -3.59 -1.23 13.57
C LYS A 160 -3.02 -2.51 14.20
N LYS A 161 -1.82 -2.93 13.80
CA LYS A 161 -1.13 -4.06 14.43
C LYS A 161 -0.95 -3.84 15.94
N ASN A 162 -0.50 -2.66 16.34
CA ASN A 162 -0.26 -2.34 17.75
C ASN A 162 -1.56 -2.22 18.58
N VAL A 163 -2.63 -1.65 18.02
CA VAL A 163 -3.98 -1.65 18.64
C VAL A 163 -4.47 -3.08 18.86
N LYS A 164 -4.31 -3.94 17.84
CA LYS A 164 -4.80 -5.31 17.89
C LYS A 164 -4.11 -6.13 18.99
N VAL A 165 -2.81 -5.95 19.18
CA VAL A 165 -2.05 -6.63 20.25
C VAL A 165 -2.16 -5.93 21.61
N GLY A 166 -3.02 -4.93 21.76
CA GLY A 166 -3.29 -4.24 23.02
C GLY A 166 -2.16 -3.31 23.49
N LYS A 167 -1.22 -2.94 22.60
CA LYS A 167 -0.13 -2.00 22.96
C LYS A 167 -0.61 -0.56 23.09
N LEU A 168 -1.75 -0.23 22.50
CA LEU A 168 -2.38 1.09 22.55
C LEU A 168 -3.86 1.00 22.18
N THR A 169 -4.59 2.07 22.46
CA THR A 169 -5.96 2.26 21.99
C THR A 169 -6.02 3.59 21.25
N LEU A 170 -6.62 3.61 20.05
CA LEU A 170 -6.86 4.84 19.28
C LEU A 170 -8.33 4.90 18.89
N SER A 171 -8.92 6.06 19.09
CA SER A 171 -10.18 6.48 18.50
C SER A 171 -10.01 6.80 17.01
N ALA A 172 -11.13 6.85 16.28
CA ALA A 172 -11.12 7.26 14.87
C ALA A 172 -10.52 8.67 14.70
N GLU A 173 -10.82 9.59 15.61
CA GLU A 173 -10.28 10.96 15.57
C GLU A 173 -8.76 10.97 15.75
N GLU A 174 -8.21 10.17 16.67
CA GLU A 174 -6.75 10.09 16.84
C GLU A 174 -6.05 9.53 15.60
N TYR A 175 -6.66 8.59 14.88
CA TYR A 175 -6.16 8.16 13.57
C TYR A 175 -6.12 9.31 12.58
N LEU A 176 -7.18 10.13 12.51
CA LEU A 176 -7.24 11.30 11.62
C LEU A 176 -6.14 12.32 11.98
N GLN A 177 -5.96 12.63 13.26
CA GLN A 177 -4.88 13.52 13.73
C GLN A 177 -3.49 12.99 13.36
N ILE A 178 -3.25 11.68 13.54
CA ILE A 178 -2.00 11.05 13.11
C ILE A 178 -1.84 11.15 11.58
N GLY A 179 -2.90 10.87 10.82
CA GLY A 179 -2.88 10.96 9.37
C GLY A 179 -2.53 12.36 8.87
N PHE A 180 -3.08 13.39 9.51
CA PHE A 180 -2.76 14.78 9.23
C PHE A 180 -1.28 15.07 9.46
N LYS A 181 -0.73 14.66 10.62
CA LYS A 181 0.69 14.83 10.92
C LYS A 181 1.58 14.15 9.88
N VAL A 182 1.27 12.90 9.52
CA VAL A 182 2.05 12.14 8.53
C VAL A 182 2.06 12.84 7.17
N LEU A 183 0.89 13.25 6.68
CA LEU A 183 0.79 13.92 5.38
C LEU A 183 1.38 15.34 5.40
N ARG A 184 1.24 16.09 6.49
CA ARG A 184 1.83 17.43 6.64
C ARG A 184 3.36 17.40 6.64
N SER A 185 3.95 16.33 7.16
CA SER A 185 5.40 16.12 7.14
C SER A 185 5.93 15.60 5.81
N ASP A 186 5.07 15.19 4.86
CA ASP A 186 5.50 14.68 3.56
C ASP A 186 6.02 15.83 2.65
N PRO A 187 7.25 15.74 2.12
CA PRO A 187 7.82 16.78 1.27
C PRO A 187 7.04 17.09 -0.01
N SER A 188 6.27 16.12 -0.53
CA SER A 188 5.44 16.31 -1.73
C SER A 188 4.22 17.21 -1.46
N LEU A 189 3.83 17.37 -0.19
CA LEU A 189 2.65 18.13 0.22
C LEU A 189 2.99 19.50 0.84
N LEU A 190 4.23 19.98 0.75
CA LEU A 190 4.64 21.27 1.32
C LEU A 190 3.77 22.46 0.87
N ARG A 191 3.28 22.42 -0.38
CA ARG A 191 2.42 23.45 -0.97
C ARG A 191 0.91 23.20 -0.75
N ALA A 192 0.53 22.04 -0.23
CA ALA A 192 -0.86 21.75 0.08
C ALA A 192 -1.30 22.56 1.32
N THR A 193 -2.55 23.03 1.30
CA THR A 193 -3.15 23.68 2.46
C THR A 193 -3.58 22.64 3.49
N ASP A 194 -3.70 23.04 4.76
CA ASP A 194 -4.16 22.15 5.82
C ASP A 194 -5.56 21.59 5.51
N SER A 195 -6.44 22.39 4.92
CA SER A 195 -7.77 21.93 4.47
C SER A 195 -7.68 20.83 3.42
N MET A 196 -6.77 20.94 2.44
CA MET A 196 -6.55 19.87 1.45
C MET A 196 -6.05 18.58 2.10
N ILE A 197 -5.13 18.71 3.06
CA ILE A 197 -4.60 17.55 3.80
C ILE A 197 -5.71 16.90 4.62
N TRP A 198 -6.48 17.68 5.38
CA TRP A 198 -7.62 17.19 6.15
C TRP A 198 -8.64 16.46 5.26
N ASN A 199 -9.00 17.04 4.11
CA ASN A 199 -9.88 16.38 3.16
C ASN A 199 -9.29 15.03 2.69
N GLY A 200 -7.99 14.98 2.40
CA GLY A 200 -7.30 13.74 2.05
C GLY A 200 -7.39 12.71 3.17
N VAL A 201 -7.08 13.10 4.41
CA VAL A 201 -7.11 12.22 5.59
C VAL A 201 -8.51 11.66 5.84
N HIS A 202 -9.54 12.50 5.80
CA HIS A 202 -10.94 12.08 5.98
C HIS A 202 -11.42 11.13 4.88
N ASN A 203 -10.85 11.21 3.67
CA ASN A 203 -11.18 10.29 2.59
C ASN A 203 -10.44 8.94 2.72
N TRP A 204 -9.17 8.96 3.11
CA TRP A 204 -8.31 7.78 3.09
C TRP A 204 -8.40 6.94 4.36
N ILE A 205 -8.34 7.55 5.54
CA ILE A 205 -8.22 6.80 6.81
C ILE A 205 -9.43 5.90 7.10
N PRO A 206 -10.69 6.32 6.91
CA PRO A 206 -11.82 5.43 7.12
C PRO A 206 -11.75 4.16 6.27
N GLN A 207 -11.30 4.29 5.02
CA GLN A 207 -11.09 3.15 4.12
C GLN A 207 -9.95 2.25 4.63
N MET A 208 -8.83 2.86 5.05
CA MET A 208 -7.69 2.14 5.63
C MET A 208 -8.05 1.30 6.85
N LEU A 209 -8.88 1.87 7.74
CA LEU A 209 -9.33 1.25 8.98
C LEU A 209 -10.39 0.16 8.76
N SER A 210 -11.19 0.27 7.70
CA SER A 210 -12.22 -0.73 7.38
C SER A 210 -11.65 -2.10 6.99
N ILE A 211 -10.37 -2.13 6.64
CA ILE A 211 -9.64 -3.32 6.25
C ILE A 211 -9.00 -3.96 7.48
N PRO A 212 -9.11 -5.28 7.71
CA PRO A 212 -8.33 -5.98 8.73
C PRO A 212 -6.84 -5.91 8.43
N VAL A 213 -6.02 -6.21 9.43
CA VAL A 213 -4.58 -6.40 9.23
C VAL A 213 -4.37 -7.54 8.24
N TYR A 214 -3.49 -7.35 7.25
CA TYR A 214 -3.30 -8.31 6.15
C TYR A 214 -2.96 -9.74 6.61
N ALA A 215 -2.14 -9.86 7.65
CA ALA A 215 -1.78 -11.15 8.25
C ALA A 215 -2.97 -11.91 8.87
N GLU A 216 -4.09 -11.25 9.14
CA GLU A 216 -5.31 -11.89 9.67
C GLU A 216 -6.28 -12.34 8.57
N ILE A 217 -6.00 -11.96 7.32
CA ILE A 217 -6.81 -12.36 6.17
C ILE A 217 -6.43 -13.81 5.85
N PRO A 218 -7.39 -14.75 5.79
CA PRO A 218 -7.09 -16.14 5.44
C PRO A 218 -6.34 -16.23 4.12
N GLU A 219 -5.31 -17.07 4.03
CA GLU A 219 -4.40 -17.12 2.87
C GLU A 219 -5.14 -17.35 1.55
N HIS A 220 -6.15 -18.23 1.55
CA HIS A 220 -6.98 -18.50 0.37
C HIS A 220 -7.85 -17.32 -0.09
N LEU A 221 -7.93 -16.26 0.72
CA LEU A 221 -8.61 -14.99 0.41
C LEU A 221 -7.62 -13.86 0.10
N ARG A 222 -6.30 -14.09 0.25
CA ARG A 222 -5.26 -13.13 -0.13
C ARG A 222 -5.04 -13.24 -1.64
N GLY A 223 -4.86 -12.09 -2.31
CA GLY A 223 -4.39 -12.06 -3.69
C GLY A 223 -3.03 -12.75 -3.84
N ARG A 224 -2.79 -13.37 -5.01
CA ARG A 224 -1.48 -13.94 -5.35
C ARG A 224 -0.46 -12.81 -5.47
N VAL A 225 0.61 -12.88 -4.69
CA VAL A 225 1.71 -11.91 -4.77
C VAL A 225 2.63 -12.30 -5.91
N LEU A 226 2.69 -11.48 -6.96
CA LEU A 226 3.41 -11.80 -8.19
C LEU A 226 4.93 -11.63 -8.10
N ALA A 227 5.37 -10.85 -7.11
CA ALA A 227 6.77 -10.63 -6.82
C ALA A 227 7.42 -11.72 -5.95
N LYS A 228 6.66 -12.77 -5.57
CA LYS A 228 7.16 -13.95 -4.85
C LYS A 228 7.54 -15.08 -5.81
#